data_AF-A0A960IXP3-F1
#
_entry.id   AF-A0A960IXP3-F1
#
_cell.length_a   1.000
_cell.length_b   1.000
_cell.length_c   1.000
_cell.angle_alpha   90.00
_cell.angle_beta   90.00
_cell.angle_gamma   90.00
#
_symmetry.space_group_name_H-M   'P 1'
#
loop_
_entity.id
_entity.type
_entity.pdbx_description
1 polymer ?
#
loop_
_entity_poly.entity_id
_entity_poly.type
_entity_poly.pdbx_seq_one_letter_code
_entity_poly.pdbx_strand_id
1 'polypeptide(L)'
;MDAPIGSHVGPDDPLGTALAEDAGCLQLFLGDPQGWKKPPPHPDAEALKASPVPVYVHAPYVINLASPNNRIRIPSRKILQQTCEAAAEIDATAVIVHG
;
A
#
# COMPACT_ATOMS: atom_id res chain seq x y z
N MET A 1 -24.24 -5.96 -6.33
CA MET A 1 -22.88 -6.44 -6.62
C MET A 1 -22.32 -6.89 -5.31
N ASP A 2 -21.85 -8.12 -5.23
CA ASP A 2 -21.20 -8.62 -4.02
C ASP A 2 -19.92 -7.83 -3.77
N ALA A 3 -19.56 -7.63 -2.50
CA ALA A 3 -18.35 -6.91 -2.15
C ALA A 3 -17.12 -7.72 -2.61
N PRO A 4 -16.09 -7.07 -3.22
CA PRO A 4 -14.88 -7.79 -3.63
C PRO A 4 -14.17 -8.38 -2.42
N ILE A 5 -13.78 -9.65 -2.53
CA ILE A 5 -13.01 -10.38 -1.51
C ILE A 5 -11.61 -10.59 -2.07
N GLY A 6 -10.60 -10.44 -1.21
CA GLY A 6 -9.21 -10.63 -1.56
C GLY A 6 -8.34 -10.77 -0.33
N SER A 7 -7.03 -10.70 -0.54
CA SER A 7 -6.02 -10.94 0.51
C SER A 7 -4.97 -9.84 0.54
N HIS A 8 -4.15 -9.86 1.59
CA HIS A 8 -2.91 -9.11 1.62
C HIS A 8 -1.78 -9.97 1.04
N VAL A 9 -1.12 -9.48 0.00
CA VAL A 9 -0.15 -10.24 -0.81
C VAL A 9 1.27 -9.67 -0.69
N GLY A 10 2.26 -10.48 -1.04
CA GLY A 10 3.66 -10.05 -1.14
C GLY A 10 3.90 -9.16 -2.38
N PRO A 11 5.01 -8.39 -2.41
CA PRO A 11 5.29 -7.44 -3.48
C PRO A 11 5.89 -8.07 -4.76
N ASP A 12 6.31 -9.35 -4.72
CA ASP A 12 7.07 -9.96 -5.82
C ASP A 12 6.21 -10.26 -7.06
N ASP A 13 4.96 -10.68 -6.87
CA ASP A 13 3.97 -10.91 -7.94
C ASP A 13 2.55 -10.71 -7.41
N PRO A 14 2.14 -9.46 -7.14
CA PRO A 14 0.84 -9.18 -6.51
C PRO A 14 -0.34 -9.56 -7.41
N LEU A 15 -0.26 -9.30 -8.72
CA LEU A 15 -1.35 -9.61 -9.65
C LEU A 15 -1.45 -11.11 -9.95
N GLY A 16 -0.32 -11.82 -10.09
CA GLY A 16 -0.33 -13.27 -10.25
C GLY A 16 -0.87 -13.98 -9.00
N THR A 17 -0.53 -13.48 -7.81
CA THR A 17 -1.10 -13.98 -6.55
C THR A 17 -2.61 -13.76 -6.50
N ALA A 18 -3.08 -12.55 -6.81
CA ALA A 18 -4.51 -12.25 -6.84
C ALA A 18 -5.28 -13.12 -7.85
N LEU A 19 -4.71 -13.37 -9.03
CA LEU A 19 -5.29 -14.28 -10.02
C LEU A 19 -5.36 -15.73 -9.50
N ALA A 20 -4.30 -16.22 -8.86
CA ALA A 20 -4.25 -17.57 -8.32
C ALA A 20 -5.26 -17.81 -7.19
N GLU A 21 -5.64 -16.75 -6.48
CA GLU A 21 -6.61 -16.77 -5.38
C GLU A 21 -8.06 -16.47 -5.82
N ASP A 22 -8.30 -16.19 -7.11
CA ASP A 22 -9.59 -15.67 -7.61
C ASP A 22 -10.05 -14.40 -6.85
N ALA A 23 -9.07 -13.54 -6.53
CA ALA A 23 -9.27 -12.37 -5.69
C ALA A 23 -9.88 -11.20 -6.50
N GLY A 24 -11.00 -10.67 -6.00
CA GLY A 24 -11.67 -9.50 -6.56
C GLY A 24 -11.03 -8.16 -6.15
N CYS A 25 -10.04 -8.18 -5.25
CA CYS A 25 -9.17 -7.06 -4.89
C CYS A 25 -7.89 -7.58 -4.24
N LEU A 26 -6.89 -6.74 -4.04
CA LEU A 26 -5.68 -7.10 -3.29
C LEU A 26 -5.18 -5.95 -2.43
N GLN A 27 -4.37 -6.27 -1.43
CA GLN A 27 -3.67 -5.28 -0.61
C GLN A 27 -2.18 -5.60 -0.52
N LEU A 28 -1.30 -4.58 -0.55
CA LEU A 28 0.15 -4.78 -0.37
C LEU A 28 0.81 -3.63 0.40
N PHE A 29 2.07 -3.84 0.79
CA PHE A 29 2.98 -2.77 1.21
C PHE A 29 3.90 -2.36 0.05
N LEU A 30 4.07 -1.06 -0.18
CA LEU A 30 5.00 -0.54 -1.21
C LEU A 30 6.45 -0.45 -0.73
N GLY A 31 6.74 -0.88 0.51
CA GLY A 31 8.06 -0.86 1.10
C GLY A 31 8.11 -1.74 2.35
N ASP A 32 9.17 -1.62 3.13
CA ASP A 32 9.30 -2.34 4.40
C ASP A 32 8.14 -1.96 5.35
N PRO A 33 7.27 -2.91 5.76
CA PRO A 33 6.15 -2.64 6.66
C PRO A 33 6.56 -2.04 8.00
N GLN A 34 7.81 -2.23 8.42
CA GLN A 34 8.38 -1.74 9.68
C GLN A 34 9.39 -0.59 9.49
N GLY A 35 9.55 -0.11 8.25
CA GLY A 35 10.60 0.84 7.87
C GLY A 35 10.15 2.30 7.84
N TRP A 36 11.13 3.21 7.94
CA TRP A 36 10.93 4.67 7.78
C TRP A 36 11.40 5.22 6.43
N LYS A 37 11.83 4.34 5.52
CA LYS A 37 12.34 4.74 4.21
C LYS A 37 11.17 5.07 3.28
N LYS A 38 11.38 6.05 2.38
CA LYS A 38 10.44 6.32 1.28
C LYS A 38 10.23 4.99 0.50
N PRO A 39 8.99 4.62 0.17
CA PRO A 39 8.73 3.50 -0.73
C PRO A 39 9.49 3.70 -2.07
N PRO A 40 10.24 2.70 -2.55
CA PRO A 40 10.78 2.75 -3.90
C PRO A 40 9.65 2.65 -4.93
N PRO A 41 9.88 3.08 -6.19
CA PRO A 41 8.96 2.76 -7.29
C PRO A 41 8.75 1.25 -7.38
N HIS A 42 7.50 0.81 -7.56
CA HIS A 42 7.19 -0.62 -7.71
C HIS A 42 7.67 -1.10 -9.09
N PRO A 43 8.33 -2.28 -9.19
CA PRO A 43 8.79 -2.81 -10.49
C PRO A 43 7.63 -2.98 -11.49
N ASP A 44 6.45 -3.37 -11.00
CA ASP A 44 5.26 -3.60 -11.83
C ASP A 44 4.28 -2.42 -11.87
N ALA A 45 4.74 -1.18 -11.65
CA ALA A 45 3.88 -0.01 -11.52
C ALA A 45 2.87 0.15 -12.68
N GLU A 46 3.32 -0.01 -13.93
CA GLU A 46 2.45 0.11 -15.11
C GLU A 46 1.42 -1.04 -15.20
N ALA A 47 1.79 -2.25 -14.79
CA ALA A 47 0.88 -3.39 -14.79
C ALA A 47 -0.19 -3.27 -13.70
N LEU A 48 0.22 -2.83 -12.49
CA LEU A 48 -0.69 -2.53 -11.39
C LEU A 48 -1.69 -1.44 -11.78
N LYS A 49 -1.19 -0.36 -12.40
CA LYS A 49 -2.01 0.76 -12.87
C LYS A 49 -3.00 0.38 -13.97
N ALA A 50 -2.64 -0.54 -14.85
CA ALA A 50 -3.53 -1.02 -15.91
C ALA A 50 -4.50 -2.13 -15.44
N SER A 51 -4.35 -2.61 -14.21
CA SER A 51 -5.12 -3.74 -13.69
C SER A 51 -6.59 -3.37 -13.45
N PRO A 52 -7.54 -4.24 -13.84
CA PRO A 52 -8.92 -4.09 -13.43
C PRO A 52 -9.17 -4.50 -11.97
N VAL A 53 -8.19 -5.15 -11.31
CA VAL A 53 -8.28 -5.58 -9.90
C VAL A 53 -7.93 -4.39 -9.00
N PRO A 54 -8.84 -3.93 -8.12
CA PRO A 54 -8.57 -2.85 -7.17
C PRO A 54 -7.38 -3.17 -6.27
N VAL A 55 -6.42 -2.25 -6.22
CA VAL A 55 -5.20 -2.35 -5.41
C VAL A 55 -5.32 -1.43 -4.20
N TYR A 56 -5.17 -1.99 -3.01
CA TYR A 56 -5.11 -1.25 -1.75
C TYR A 56 -3.68 -1.21 -1.24
N VAL A 57 -3.24 -0.08 -0.71
CA VAL A 57 -1.89 0.08 -0.15
C VAL A 57 -1.98 0.23 1.35
N HIS A 58 -1.33 -0.66 2.09
CA HIS A 58 -1.18 -0.51 3.53
C HIS A 58 0.02 0.39 3.84
N ALA A 59 -0.19 1.43 4.64
CA ALA A 59 0.89 2.30 5.10
C ALA A 59 1.74 1.57 6.16
N PRO A 60 3.05 1.86 6.28
CA PRO A 60 3.93 1.20 7.26
C PRO A 60 3.39 1.26 8.69
N TYR A 61 3.51 0.15 9.43
CA TYR A 61 2.99 0.01 10.79
C TYR A 61 3.59 0.99 11.79
N VAL A 62 4.78 1.52 11.50
CA VAL A 62 5.47 2.48 12.37
C VAL A 62 4.85 3.88 12.37
N ILE A 63 3.94 4.17 11.44
CA ILE A 63 3.21 5.44 11.41
C ILE A 63 2.35 5.57 12.67
N ASN A 64 2.51 6.68 13.38
CA ASN A 64 1.63 7.08 14.47
C ASN A 64 1.40 8.59 14.42
N LEU A 65 0.29 8.99 13.79
CA LEU A 65 -0.10 10.39 13.63
C LEU A 65 -0.57 11.02 14.94
N ALA A 66 -1.07 10.21 15.87
CA ALA A 66 -1.53 10.62 17.19
C ALA A 66 -0.38 10.78 18.22
N SER A 67 0.85 10.41 17.87
CA SER A 67 1.96 10.40 18.82
C SER A 67 2.23 11.80 19.40
N PRO A 68 2.36 11.97 20.73
CA PRO A 68 2.77 13.23 21.32
C PRO A 68 4.24 13.55 21.03
N ASN A 69 5.06 12.54 20.69
CA ASN A 69 6.47 12.71 20.39
C ASN A 69 6.68 13.24 18.96
N ASN A 70 7.21 14.45 18.84
CA ASN A 70 7.48 15.10 17.53
C ASN A 70 8.45 14.28 16.67
N ARG A 71 9.36 13.52 17.28
CA ARG A 71 10.30 12.63 16.57
C ARG A 71 9.61 11.44 15.89
N ILE A 72 8.35 11.15 16.25
CA ILE A 72 7.52 10.12 15.63
C ILE A 72 6.46 10.78 14.75
N ARG A 73 5.73 11.78 15.27
CA ARG A 73 4.60 12.40 14.57
C ARG A 73 5.01 13.08 13.27
N ILE A 74 6.15 13.78 13.25
CA ILE A 74 6.60 14.50 12.05
C ILE A 74 7.08 13.52 10.95
N PRO A 75 7.94 12.54 11.24
CA PRO A 75 8.26 11.50 10.26
C PRO A 75 7.05 10.68 9.82
N SER A 76 6.07 10.42 10.70
CA SER A 76 4.82 9.72 10.36
C SER A 76 4.03 10.43 9.28
N ARG A 77 3.87 11.76 9.40
CA ARG A 77 3.22 12.57 8.36
C ARG A 77 3.98 12.51 7.04
N LYS A 78 5.32 12.60 7.11
CA LYS A 78 6.18 12.57 5.93
C LYS A 78 6.08 11.23 5.19
N ILE A 79 6.22 10.11 5.89
CA ILE A 79 6.17 8.81 5.24
C ILE A 79 4.76 8.47 4.76
N LEU A 80 3.70 8.90 5.46
CA LEU A 80 2.33 8.74 4.97
C LEU A 80 2.11 9.49 3.65
N GLN A 81 2.58 10.74 3.55
CA GLN A 81 2.52 11.50 2.30
C GLN A 81 3.26 10.77 1.17
N GLN A 82 4.45 10.25 1.44
CA GLN A 82 5.24 9.48 0.47
C GLN A 82 4.57 8.17 0.07
N THR A 83 3.87 7.50 0.99
CA THR A 83 3.07 6.31 0.68
C THR A 83 1.90 6.67 -0.22
N CYS A 84 1.19 7.78 0.03
CA CYS A 84 0.10 8.23 -0.84
C CYS A 84 0.59 8.60 -2.25
N GLU A 85 1.75 9.25 -2.37
CA GLU A 85 2.38 9.55 -3.65
C GLU A 85 2.72 8.27 -4.43
N ALA A 86 3.37 7.31 -3.79
CA ALA A 86 3.71 6.03 -4.42
C ALA A 86 2.46 5.19 -4.75
N ALA A 87 1.41 5.27 -3.92
CA ALA A 87 0.12 4.63 -4.19
C ALA A 87 -0.56 5.22 -5.43
N ALA A 88 -0.48 6.55 -5.61
CA ALA A 88 -0.99 7.20 -6.81
C ALA A 88 -0.20 6.83 -8.08
N GLU A 89 1.11 6.56 -7.98
CA GLU A 89 1.92 6.11 -9.12
C GLU A 89 1.43 4.78 -9.71
N ILE A 90 0.81 3.91 -8.90
CA ILE A 90 0.25 2.62 -9.30
C ILE A 90 -1.29 2.62 -9.42
N ASP A 91 -1.93 3.79 -9.36
CA ASP A 91 -3.39 3.97 -9.36
C ASP A 91 -4.13 3.14 -8.28
N ALA A 92 -3.54 3.07 -7.08
CA ALA A 92 -4.15 2.38 -5.96
C ALA A 92 -5.49 3.01 -5.57
N THR A 93 -6.45 2.15 -5.24
CA THR A 93 -7.81 2.52 -4.84
C THR A 93 -7.84 3.33 -3.53
N ALA A 94 -7.02 2.96 -2.55
CA ALA A 94 -6.91 3.67 -1.29
C ALA A 94 -5.61 3.34 -0.54
N VAL A 95 -5.26 4.21 0.42
CA VAL A 95 -4.22 3.95 1.42
C VAL A 95 -4.87 3.67 2.77
N ILE A 96 -4.49 2.58 3.41
CA ILE A 96 -4.92 2.18 4.75
C ILE A 96 -3.86 2.63 5.75
N VAL A 97 -4.27 3.36 6.78
CA VAL A 97 -3.40 3.79 7.88
C VAL A 97 -4.10 3.54 9.21
N HIS A 98 -3.37 3.06 10.20
CA HIS A 98 -3.88 2.86 11.55
C HIS A 98 -4.12 4.20 12.27
N GLY A 99 -4.98 4.15 13.30
CA GLY A 99 -5.29 5.28 14.18
C GLY A 99 -4.15 5.64 15.13
#